data_AF-A0A8T3RDC5-F1
#
_entry.id   AF-A0A8T3RDC5-F1
#
_cell.length_a   1.000
_cell.length_b   1.000
_cell.length_c   1.000
_cell.angle_alpha   90.00
_cell.angle_beta   90.00
_cell.angle_gamma   90.00
#
_symmetry.space_group_name_H-M   'P 1'
#
loop_
_entity.id
_entity.type
_entity.pdbx_description
1 polymer ?
#
loop_
_entity_poly.entity_id
_entity_poly.type
_entity_poly.pdbx_seq_one_letter_code
_entity_poly.pdbx_strand_id
1 'polypeptide(L)'
;MERLQHMGVVFAFLLTGVVLVSLYAGFQSAIAEPVALLVGTLMGAVMIVILLRVALVSERRYTGWVRTVTNHNGRYLFGFLLVAWVASMGLLASFNLPANTVGGPALIGLFAGFFIFMGFIWAVIGE
;
A
#
# COMPACT_ATOMS: atom_id res chain seq x y z
N MET A 1 2.59 -35.72 -16.27
CA MET A 1 2.86 -34.77 -15.17
C MET A 1 4.20 -34.05 -15.35
N GLU A 2 5.29 -34.73 -15.75
CA GLU A 2 6.61 -34.11 -16.02
C GLU A 2 6.61 -32.94 -17.01
N ARG A 3 5.87 -33.03 -18.13
CA ARG A 3 5.83 -31.93 -19.13
C ARG A 3 5.29 -30.61 -18.56
N LEU A 4 4.30 -30.69 -17.66
CA LEU A 4 3.74 -29.50 -17.00
C LEU A 4 4.71 -28.91 -15.97
N GLN A 5 5.50 -29.75 -15.29
CA GLN A 5 6.55 -29.30 -14.39
C GLN A 5 7.67 -28.58 -15.15
N HIS A 6 8.13 -29.13 -16.28
CA HIS A 6 9.11 -28.45 -17.13
C HIS A 6 8.59 -27.12 -17.68
N MET A 7 7.34 -27.06 -18.14
CA MET A 7 6.72 -25.79 -18.56
C MET A 7 6.61 -24.78 -17.41
N GLY A 8 6.27 -25.25 -16.20
CA GLY A 8 6.24 -24.41 -15.00
C GLY A 8 7.60 -23.84 -14.63
N VAL A 9 8.67 -24.64 -14.72
CA VAL A 9 10.04 -24.20 -14.46
C VAL A 9 10.50 -23.17 -15.49
N VAL A 10 10.22 -23.41 -16.77
CA VAL A 10 10.55 -22.45 -17.84
C VAL A 10 9.79 -21.14 -17.65
N PHE A 11 8.51 -21.20 -17.31
CA PHE A 11 7.70 -20.02 -17.03
C PHE A 11 8.21 -19.23 -15.81
N ALA A 12 8.55 -19.92 -14.72
CA ALA A 12 9.14 -19.29 -13.53
C ALA A 12 10.49 -18.63 -13.84
N PHE A 13 11.31 -19.26 -14.67
CA PHE A 13 12.59 -18.69 -15.11
C PHE A 13 12.38 -17.42 -15.94
N LEU A 14 11.42 -17.44 -16.88
CA LEU A 14 11.09 -16.26 -17.69
C LEU A 14 10.54 -15.12 -16.83
N LEU A 15 9.63 -15.40 -15.89
CA LEU A 15 9.12 -14.40 -14.96
C LEU A 15 10.25 -13.79 -14.12
N THR A 16 11.16 -14.62 -13.62
CA THR A 16 12.31 -14.14 -12.86
C THR A 16 13.20 -13.24 -13.72
N GLY A 17 13.45 -13.62 -14.98
CA GLY A 17 14.18 -12.80 -15.95
C GLY A 17 13.52 -11.44 -16.18
N VAL A 18 12.20 -11.41 -16.38
CA VAL A 18 11.43 -10.16 -16.55
C VAL A 18 11.56 -9.29 -15.31
N VAL A 19 11.38 -9.84 -14.12
CA VAL A 19 11.52 -9.10 -12.85
C VAL A 19 12.92 -8.50 -12.73
N LEU A 20 13.97 -9.26 -13.02
CA LEU A 20 15.35 -8.76 -12.95
C LEU A 20 15.61 -7.62 -13.93
N VAL A 21 15.13 -7.72 -15.17
CA VAL A 21 15.28 -6.67 -16.19
C VAL A 21 14.51 -5.41 -15.79
N SER A 22 13.27 -5.56 -15.30
CA SER A 22 12.47 -4.43 -14.82
C SER A 22 13.12 -3.74 -13.62
N LEU A 23 13.69 -4.51 -12.69
CA LEU A 23 14.35 -3.98 -11.50
C LEU A 23 15.64 -3.25 -11.87
N TYR A 24 16.42 -3.81 -12.79
CA TYR A 24 17.62 -3.15 -13.33
C TYR A 24 17.30 -1.84 -14.05
N ALA A 25 16.28 -1.83 -14.92
CA ALA A 25 15.84 -0.62 -15.62
C ALA A 25 15.34 0.46 -14.64
N GLY A 26 14.54 0.06 -13.63
CA GLY A 26 14.10 0.97 -12.57
C GLY A 26 15.26 1.56 -11.78
N PHE A 27 16.29 0.75 -11.47
CA PHE A 27 17.48 1.21 -10.76
C PHE A 27 18.31 2.20 -11.58
N GLN A 28 18.47 1.96 -12.89
CA GLN A 28 19.11 2.88 -13.82
C GLN A 28 18.41 4.25 -13.84
N SER A 29 17.07 4.27 -13.93
CA SER A 29 16.31 5.53 -13.88
C SER A 29 16.45 6.24 -12.54
N ALA A 30 16.50 5.50 -11.43
CA ALA A 30 16.65 6.09 -10.11
C ALA A 30 18.04 6.73 -9.91
N ILE A 31 19.12 6.13 -10.42
CA ILE A 31 20.46 6.72 -10.37
C ILE A 31 20.52 8.04 -11.15
N ALA A 32 19.82 8.13 -12.28
CA ALA A 32 19.78 9.35 -13.10
C ALA A 32 19.11 10.53 -12.36
N GLU A 33 18.20 10.26 -11.42
CA GLU A 33 17.50 11.26 -10.61
C GLU A 33 17.82 11.09 -9.12
N PRO A 34 18.95 11.65 -8.62
CA PRO A 34 19.45 11.38 -7.28
C PRO A 34 18.47 11.78 -6.17
N VAL A 35 17.66 12.81 -6.39
CA VAL A 35 16.62 13.24 -5.45
C VAL A 35 15.51 12.21 -5.34
N ALA A 36 15.04 11.67 -6.47
CA ALA A 36 13.99 10.65 -6.50
C ALA A 36 14.47 9.34 -5.85
N LEU A 37 15.73 8.96 -6.07
CA LEU A 37 16.34 7.81 -5.40
C LEU A 37 16.43 7.98 -3.89
N LEU A 38 16.83 9.16 -3.40
CA LEU A 38 16.95 9.43 -1.97
C LEU A 38 15.58 9.39 -1.29
N VAL A 39 14.58 10.06 -1.87
CA VAL A 39 13.20 10.06 -1.35
C VAL A 39 12.58 8.67 -1.40
N GLY A 40 12.72 7.95 -2.52
CA GLY A 40 12.21 6.59 -2.66
C GLY A 40 12.83 5.61 -1.67
N THR A 41 14.15 5.70 -1.47
CA THR A 41 14.87 4.87 -0.50
C THR A 41 14.43 5.18 0.94
N LEU A 42 14.27 6.47 1.28
CA LEU A 42 13.75 6.87 2.59
C LEU A 42 12.33 6.35 2.83
N MET A 43 11.43 6.48 1.86
CA MET A 43 10.07 5.98 1.98
C MET A 43 10.04 4.45 2.13
N GLY A 44 10.85 3.72 1.36
CA GLY A 44 11.00 2.28 1.50
C GLY A 44 11.51 1.87 2.88
N ALA A 45 12.53 2.57 3.40
CA ALA A 45 13.04 2.36 4.75
C ALA A 45 11.98 2.61 5.83
N VAL A 46 11.21 3.70 5.71
CA VAL A 46 10.09 4.01 6.62
C VAL A 46 9.04 2.89 6.60
N MET A 47 8.66 2.41 5.42
CA MET A 47 7.70 1.32 5.29
C MET A 47 8.21 0.04 5.96
N ILE A 48 9.48 -0.32 5.75
CA ILE A 48 10.10 -1.48 6.40
C ILE A 48 10.09 -1.31 7.92
N VAL A 49 10.43 -0.12 8.44
CA VAL A 49 10.40 0.17 9.88
C VAL A 49 8.98 0.00 10.44
N ILE A 50 7.95 0.51 9.76
CA ILE A 50 6.56 0.34 10.18
C ILE A 50 6.18 -1.14 10.19
N LEU A 51 6.49 -1.89 9.13
CA LEU A 51 6.18 -3.31 9.04
C LEU A 51 6.91 -4.13 10.11
N LEU A 52 8.19 -3.86 10.35
CA LEU A 52 8.96 -4.51 11.42
C LEU A 52 8.39 -4.17 12.80
N ARG A 53 8.00 -2.91 13.02
CA ARG A 53 7.34 -2.50 14.27
C ARG A 53 6.03 -3.25 14.47
N VAL A 54 5.21 -3.38 13.45
CA VAL A 54 3.93 -4.12 13.50
C VAL A 54 4.19 -5.61 13.74
N ALA A 55 5.14 -6.21 13.02
CA ALA A 55 5.47 -7.64 13.14
C ALA A 55 6.07 -8.00 14.51
N LEU A 56 6.80 -7.08 15.15
CA LEU A 56 7.39 -7.27 16.48
C LEU A 56 6.42 -6.97 17.63
N VAL A 57 5.23 -6.41 17.35
CA VAL A 57 4.19 -6.27 18.37
C VAL A 57 3.54 -7.64 18.57
N SER A 58 4.00 -8.36 19.60
CA SER A 58 3.24 -9.50 20.15
C SER A 58 1.85 -9.00 20.57
N GLU A 59 0.81 -9.82 20.44
CA GLU A 59 -0.63 -9.58 20.70
C GLU A 59 -1.04 -8.93 22.05
N ARG A 60 -0.13 -8.35 22.85
CA ARG A 60 -0.43 -7.76 24.16
C ARG A 60 0.11 -6.36 24.35
N ARG A 61 -0.78 -5.39 24.18
CA ARG A 61 -1.43 -4.65 25.30
C ARG A 61 -2.37 -3.66 24.65
N TYR A 62 -3.67 -3.77 24.94
CA TYR A 62 -4.63 -2.70 24.65
C TYR A 62 -4.13 -1.42 25.34
N THR A 63 -3.42 -0.57 24.62
CA THR A 63 -3.09 0.79 25.04
C THR A 63 -4.41 1.53 25.25
N GLY A 64 -4.60 2.15 26.41
CA GLY A 64 -5.86 2.81 26.77
C GLY A 64 -6.37 3.80 25.72
N TRP A 65 -5.46 4.46 25.00
CA TRP A 65 -5.78 5.35 23.88
C TRP A 65 -6.34 4.63 22.65
N VAL A 66 -5.83 3.43 22.33
CA VAL A 66 -6.41 2.55 21.29
C VAL A 66 -7.81 2.15 21.69
N ARG A 67 -8.07 1.85 22.98
CA ARG A 67 -9.43 1.57 23.44
C ARG A 67 -10.37 2.76 23.27
N THR A 68 -9.90 3.99 23.40
CA THR A 68 -10.72 5.20 23.14
C THR A 68 -11.01 5.41 21.64
N VAL A 69 -10.08 5.01 20.76
CA VAL A 69 -10.25 5.04 19.30
C VAL A 69 -11.11 3.88 18.79
N THR A 70 -11.01 2.70 19.42
CA THR A 70 -11.67 1.45 19.01
C THR A 70 -12.99 1.18 19.75
N ASN A 71 -13.39 1.97 20.76
CA ASN A 71 -14.66 1.80 21.48
C ASN A 71 -15.73 2.78 20.96
N HIS A 72 -16.93 2.29 20.61
CA HIS A 72 -18.20 2.94 20.15
C HIS A 72 -18.13 4.10 19.12
N ASN A 73 -16.96 4.71 18.92
CA ASN A 73 -16.70 5.86 18.07
C ASN A 73 -15.91 5.46 16.82
N GLY A 74 -15.51 4.18 16.72
CA GLY A 74 -14.79 3.63 15.57
C GLY A 74 -15.58 3.79 14.27
N ARG A 75 -16.91 3.61 14.31
CA ARG A 75 -17.80 3.85 13.15
C ARG A 75 -17.75 5.29 12.64
N TYR A 76 -17.65 6.27 13.55
CA TYR A 76 -17.59 7.69 13.17
C TYR A 76 -16.22 8.08 12.65
N LEU A 77 -15.14 7.54 13.25
CA LEU A 77 -13.79 7.76 12.77
C LEU A 77 -13.57 7.18 11.37
N PHE A 78 -13.91 5.91 11.16
CA PHE A 78 -13.78 5.29 9.85
C PHE A 78 -14.78 5.85 8.84
N GLY A 79 -15.99 6.22 9.27
CA GLY A 79 -16.94 6.93 8.41
C GLY A 79 -16.41 8.29 7.94
N PHE A 80 -15.80 9.07 8.85
CA PHE A 80 -15.15 10.32 8.50
C PHE A 80 -13.97 10.11 7.54
N LEU A 81 -13.09 9.12 7.82
CA LEU A 81 -11.96 8.77 6.94
C LEU A 81 -12.44 8.36 5.54
N LEU A 82 -13.55 7.62 5.45
CA LEU A 82 -14.15 7.22 4.18
C LEU A 82 -14.64 8.43 3.40
N VAL A 83 -15.39 9.34 4.03
CA VAL A 83 -15.87 10.58 3.39
C VAL A 83 -14.69 11.45 2.95
N ALA A 84 -13.69 11.64 3.81
CA ALA A 84 -12.49 12.42 3.50
C ALA A 84 -11.70 11.81 2.33
N TRP A 85 -11.61 10.47 2.27
CA TRP A 85 -10.96 9.76 1.17
C TRP A 85 -11.73 9.93 -0.14
N VAL A 86 -13.05 9.74 -0.15
CA VAL A 86 -13.89 9.94 -1.34
C VAL A 86 -13.78 11.37 -1.85
N ALA A 87 -13.84 12.36 -0.94
CA ALA A 87 -13.69 13.77 -1.30
C ALA A 87 -12.31 14.06 -1.91
N SER A 88 -11.25 13.50 -1.32
CA SER A 88 -9.88 13.70 -1.80
C SER A 88 -9.65 13.04 -3.17
N MET A 89 -10.18 11.82 -3.38
CA MET A 89 -10.07 11.13 -4.67
C MET A 89 -10.93 11.76 -5.76
N GLY A 90 -12.14 12.21 -5.42
CA GLY A 90 -13.00 12.96 -6.33
C GLY A 90 -12.36 14.28 -6.78
N LEU A 91 -11.69 14.97 -5.85
CA LEU A 91 -10.95 16.20 -6.14
C LEU A 91 -9.67 15.94 -6.95
N LEU A 92 -8.95 14.85 -6.69
CA LEU A 92 -7.80 14.46 -7.52
C LEU A 92 -8.24 14.08 -8.94
N ALA A 93 -9.40 13.44 -9.10
CA ALA A 93 -9.95 13.08 -10.40
C ALA A 93 -10.37 14.32 -11.23
N SER A 94 -10.80 15.41 -10.58
CA SER A 94 -11.23 16.62 -11.30
C SER A 94 -10.08 17.42 -11.94
N PHE A 95 -8.84 17.20 -11.51
CA PHE A 95 -7.67 17.87 -12.08
C PHE A 95 -7.16 17.30 -13.40
N ASN A 96 -7.77 16.23 -13.92
CA ASN A 96 -7.47 15.62 -15.23
C ASN A 96 -5.96 15.43 -15.52
N LEU A 97 -5.22 14.98 -14.51
CA LEU A 97 -3.77 14.83 -14.56
C LEU A 97 -3.36 13.61 -15.40
N PRO A 98 -2.23 13.68 -16.15
CA PRO A 98 -1.80 12.61 -17.04
C PRO A 98 -1.41 11.32 -16.27
N ALA A 99 -1.77 10.15 -16.82
CA ALA A 99 -1.64 8.85 -16.15
C ALA A 99 -0.22 8.51 -15.66
N ASN A 100 0.84 8.96 -16.36
CA ASN A 100 2.23 8.78 -15.93
C ASN A 100 2.60 9.55 -14.66
N THR A 101 1.86 10.61 -14.33
CA THR A 101 2.08 11.44 -13.13
C THR A 101 1.20 10.96 -11.96
N VAL A 102 0.10 10.26 -12.23
CA VAL A 102 -0.91 9.87 -11.22
C VAL A 102 -0.94 8.36 -10.95
N GLY A 103 -0.31 7.51 -11.76
CA GLY A 103 -0.39 6.05 -11.60
C GLY A 103 0.04 5.55 -10.21
N GLY A 104 1.16 6.05 -9.68
CA GLY A 104 1.61 5.75 -8.31
C GLY A 104 0.65 6.26 -7.23
N PRO A 105 0.30 7.56 -7.22
CA PRO A 105 -0.69 8.13 -6.30
C PRO A 105 -2.07 7.46 -6.36
N ALA A 106 -2.54 7.05 -7.53
CA ALA A 106 -3.81 6.36 -7.73
C ALA A 106 -3.79 4.95 -7.11
N LEU A 107 -2.67 4.22 -7.25
CA LEU A 107 -2.49 2.91 -6.62
C LEU A 107 -2.48 3.03 -5.10
N ILE A 108 -1.73 3.99 -4.55
CA ILE A 108 -1.70 4.28 -3.11
C ILE A 108 -3.11 4.66 -2.64
N GLY A 109 -3.81 5.46 -3.43
CA GLY A 109 -5.20 5.85 -3.18
C GLY A 109 -6.14 4.67 -3.10
N LEU A 110 -6.03 3.72 -4.02
CA LEU A 110 -6.84 2.50 -4.06
C LEU A 110 -6.57 1.61 -2.84
N PHE A 111 -5.30 1.39 -2.49
CA PHE A 111 -4.96 0.64 -1.28
C PHE A 111 -5.46 1.33 -0.01
N ALA A 112 -5.27 2.65 0.11
CA ALA A 112 -5.79 3.43 1.23
C ALA A 112 -7.31 3.31 1.34
N GLY A 113 -8.02 3.41 0.22
CA GLY A 113 -9.48 3.21 0.16
C GLY A 113 -9.88 1.83 0.66
N PHE A 114 -9.25 0.77 0.14
CA PHE A 114 -9.52 -0.61 0.57
C PHE A 114 -9.38 -0.79 2.10
N PHE A 115 -8.29 -0.29 2.69
CA PHE A 115 -8.08 -0.37 4.14
C PHE A 115 -9.10 0.45 4.95
N ILE A 116 -9.47 1.64 4.47
CA ILE A 116 -10.48 2.49 5.12
C ILE A 116 -11.86 1.81 5.06
N PHE A 117 -12.25 1.24 3.92
CA PHE A 117 -13.51 0.50 3.77
C PHE A 117 -13.55 -0.76 4.64
N MET A 118 -12.49 -1.56 4.65
CA MET A 118 -12.39 -2.74 5.53
C MET A 118 -12.47 -2.36 7.01
N GLY A 119 -11.76 -1.30 7.41
CA GLY A 119 -11.81 -0.79 8.77
C GLY A 119 -13.20 -0.27 9.16
N PHE A 120 -13.90 0.40 8.24
CA PHE A 120 -15.28 0.84 8.45
C PHE A 120 -16.25 -0.32 8.64
N ILE A 121 -16.20 -1.32 7.76
CA ILE A 121 -17.05 -2.51 7.84
C ILE A 121 -16.83 -3.22 9.18
N TRP A 122 -15.57 -3.40 9.58
CA TRP A 122 -15.25 -4.01 10.87
C TRP A 122 -15.73 -3.18 12.06
N ALA A 123 -15.62 -1.85 11.98
CA ALA A 123 -16.09 -0.95 13.03
C ALA A 123 -17.62 -0.89 13.18
N VAL A 124 -18.39 -1.20 12.13
CA VAL A 124 -19.86 -1.27 12.17
C VAL A 124 -20.36 -2.65 12.60
N ILE A 125 -19.67 -3.72 12.19
CA ILE A 125 -20.06 -5.11 12.54
C ILE A 125 -19.62 -5.50 13.96
N GLY A 126 -18.57 -4.87 14.49
CA GLY A 126 -18.05 -5.15 15.83
C GLY A 126 -18.84 -4.56 16.99
N GLU A 127 -19.95 -3.86 16.72
CA GLU A 127 -20.95 -3.40 17.71
C GLU A 127 -22.08 -4.43 17.87
#